data_AF-A0A1G3YXZ8-F1
#
_entry.id   AF-A0A1G3YXZ8-F1
#
_cell.length_a   1.000
_cell.length_b   1.000
_cell.length_c   1.000
_cell.angle_alpha   90.00
_cell.angle_beta   90.00
_cell.angle_gamma   90.00
#
_symmetry.space_group_name_H-M   'P 1'
#
loop_
_entity.id
_entity.type
_entity.pdbx_description
1 polymer ?
#
loop_
_entity_poly.entity_id
_entity_poly.type
_entity_poly.pdbx_seq_one_letter_code
_entity_poly.pdbx_strand_id
1 'polypeptide(L)'
;MDTKNPRAIFAACLCVAFVVASVAAAAAQVPSSRPLDLVVALDVSGSMAGSDVFASVKAYLEKDVLRPLLKPGDRFTLILFGKEARTAAAREIARQEDVDAVVASVAALRADDGYTDLGAALEALDSAMAPRSDGLYRTASIFITDGKNAPPPGSPFFGKDLSVDERFAGAGRRIARKGWILYVVGLGAETDAPAVAAAVEGSVIVEAPASPGAASSALAAAPLGTYLAETATAAEERAASAASAAAPAAAAAAAAGSPAGGTGAGGIGSWGIGWWLFSGAAVIAAALGAILVARRRKSKGSKP
;
A
#
# COMPACT_ATOMS: atom_id res chain seq x y z
N MET A 1 62.57 9.10 20.11
CA MET A 1 61.14 9.46 20.05
C MET A 1 60.33 8.18 20.09
N ASP A 2 59.50 8.10 21.12
CA ASP A 2 59.04 6.87 21.76
C ASP A 2 57.61 6.55 21.33
N THR A 3 57.38 5.42 20.67
CA THR A 3 56.03 4.94 20.32
C THR A 3 55.95 3.43 20.51
N LYS A 4 55.93 2.97 21.76
CA LYS A 4 55.57 1.59 22.12
C LYS A 4 54.60 1.59 23.28
N ASN A 5 53.33 1.91 23.01
CA ASN A 5 52.25 1.60 23.95
C ASN A 5 51.19 0.75 23.26
N PRO A 6 51.32 -0.60 23.30
CA PRO A 6 50.38 -1.52 22.65
C PRO A 6 48.95 -1.41 23.23
N ARG A 7 48.82 -0.86 24.44
CA ARG A 7 47.54 -0.58 25.11
C ARG A 7 46.74 0.55 24.44
N ALA A 8 47.41 1.56 23.87
CA ALA A 8 46.75 2.67 23.19
C ALA A 8 46.16 2.24 21.83
N ILE A 9 46.83 1.32 21.14
CA ILE A 9 46.37 0.76 19.86
C ILE A 9 45.17 -0.17 20.09
N PHE A 10 45.19 -0.99 21.16
CA PHE A 10 44.06 -1.84 21.52
C PHE A 10 42.82 -1.04 21.93
N ALA A 11 42.99 0.04 22.71
CA ALA A 11 41.89 0.93 23.09
C ALA A 11 41.28 1.67 21.89
N ALA A 12 42.11 2.16 20.95
CA ALA A 12 41.62 2.81 19.73
C ALA A 12 40.85 1.84 18.82
N CYS A 13 41.32 0.60 18.65
CA CYS A 13 40.61 -0.43 17.88
C CYS A 13 39.29 -0.85 18.55
N LEU A 14 39.25 -0.93 19.89
CA LEU A 14 38.04 -1.26 20.63
C LEU A 14 36.98 -0.14 20.53
N CYS A 15 37.38 1.13 20.58
CA CYS A 15 36.48 2.27 20.39
C CYS A 15 35.93 2.33 18.95
N VAL A 16 36.76 2.06 17.93
CA VAL A 16 36.29 2.01 16.53
C VAL A 16 35.35 0.82 16.31
N ALA A 17 35.64 -0.34 16.89
CA ALA A 17 34.75 -1.50 16.82
C ALA A 17 33.41 -1.23 17.53
N PHE A 18 33.42 -0.51 18.67
CA PHE A 18 32.20 -0.13 19.39
C PHE A 18 31.37 0.90 18.60
N VAL A 19 32.00 1.89 17.97
CA VAL A 19 31.29 2.88 17.11
C VAL A 19 30.74 2.23 15.85
N VAL A 20 31.46 1.32 15.20
CA VAL A 20 30.96 0.58 14.03
C VAL A 20 29.82 -0.37 14.41
N ALA A 21 29.89 -1.04 15.55
CA ALA A 21 28.80 -1.86 16.08
C ALA A 21 27.56 -1.02 16.45
N SER A 22 27.77 0.21 16.94
CA SER A 22 26.68 1.15 17.27
C SER A 22 25.95 1.67 16.02
N VAL A 23 26.68 1.91 14.92
CA VAL A 23 26.08 2.33 13.63
C VAL A 23 25.38 1.14 12.93
N ALA A 24 25.93 -0.08 13.05
CA ALA A 24 25.30 -1.28 12.50
C ALA A 24 24.02 -1.67 13.27
N ALA A 25 23.98 -1.46 14.59
CA ALA A 25 22.78 -1.69 15.40
C ALA A 25 21.64 -0.69 15.09
N ALA A 26 21.97 0.53 14.67
CA ALA A 26 20.98 1.52 14.22
C ALA A 26 20.39 1.20 12.83
N ALA A 27 21.12 0.46 11.99
CA ALA A 27 20.63 -0.03 10.70
C ALA A 27 19.79 -1.33 10.80
N ALA A 28 19.79 -1.97 11.98
CA ALA A 28 19.08 -3.23 12.22
C ALA A 28 17.68 -3.07 12.83
N GLN A 29 17.22 -1.83 13.03
CA GLN A 29 15.82 -1.55 13.39
C GLN A 29 15.08 -0.96 12.18
N VAL A 30 14.91 -1.76 11.13
CA VAL A 30 13.76 -1.55 10.24
C VAL A 30 12.55 -2.01 11.04
N PRO A 31 11.61 -1.13 11.42
CA PRO A 31 10.38 -1.58 12.05
C PRO A 31 9.70 -2.56 11.10
N SER A 32 9.57 -3.80 11.56
CA SER A 32 8.41 -4.69 11.39
C SER A 32 7.24 -4.01 10.65
N SER A 33 6.95 -4.47 9.42
CA SER A 33 5.75 -4.19 8.60
C SER A 33 5.27 -2.73 8.55
N ARG A 34 5.32 -2.10 7.38
CA ARG A 34 4.73 -0.77 7.13
C ARG A 34 3.28 -0.68 7.67
N PRO A 35 2.84 0.48 8.21
CA PRO A 35 1.48 0.64 8.72
C PRO A 35 0.43 0.30 7.65
N LEU A 36 -0.69 -0.27 8.08
CA LEU A 36 -1.77 -0.71 7.18
C LEU A 36 -2.61 0.50 6.74
N ASP A 37 -2.99 0.55 5.47
CA ASP A 37 -4.06 1.41 4.96
C ASP A 37 -5.19 0.52 4.43
N LEU A 38 -6.20 0.32 5.28
CA LEU A 38 -7.33 -0.56 5.01
C LEU A 38 -8.48 0.23 4.40
N VAL A 39 -8.90 -0.15 3.19
CA VAL A 39 -10.06 0.40 2.51
C VAL A 39 -11.14 -0.65 2.39
N VAL A 40 -12.30 -0.40 2.96
CA VAL A 40 -13.47 -1.28 2.89
C VAL A 40 -14.52 -0.62 2.03
N ALA A 41 -14.87 -1.24 0.90
CA ALA A 41 -16.04 -0.91 0.11
C ALA A 41 -17.18 -1.87 0.51
N LEU A 42 -18.27 -1.32 1.03
CA LEU A 42 -19.40 -2.07 1.55
C LEU A 42 -20.69 -1.71 0.81
N ASP A 43 -21.34 -2.75 0.28
CA ASP A 43 -22.67 -2.67 -0.30
C ASP A 43 -23.72 -2.38 0.78
N VAL A 44 -24.53 -1.34 0.55
CA VAL A 44 -25.65 -0.93 1.41
C VAL A 44 -26.99 -0.95 0.67
N SER A 45 -27.08 -1.72 -0.40
CA SER A 45 -28.30 -1.92 -1.16
C SER A 45 -29.37 -2.71 -0.40
N GLY A 46 -30.62 -2.59 -0.83
CA GLY A 46 -31.79 -3.16 -0.18
C GLY A 46 -31.80 -4.69 -0.16
N SER A 47 -31.06 -5.36 -1.06
CA SER A 47 -30.84 -6.81 -0.98
C SER A 47 -30.17 -7.19 0.34
N MET A 48 -29.20 -6.38 0.79
CA MET A 48 -28.51 -6.59 2.07
C MET A 48 -29.44 -6.36 3.27
N ALA A 49 -30.45 -5.49 3.12
CA ALA A 49 -31.35 -5.09 4.19
C ALA A 49 -32.34 -6.18 4.62
N GLY A 50 -32.75 -7.03 3.67
CA GLY A 50 -33.84 -7.99 3.85
C GLY A 50 -33.46 -9.26 4.64
N SER A 51 -32.22 -9.40 5.08
CA SER A 51 -31.71 -10.60 5.74
C SER A 51 -30.76 -10.26 6.88
N ASP A 52 -30.60 -11.16 7.88
CA ASP A 52 -29.57 -10.98 8.93
C ASP A 52 -28.13 -11.04 8.36
N VAL A 53 -27.97 -11.13 7.03
CA VAL A 53 -26.69 -11.08 6.33
C VAL A 53 -25.96 -9.77 6.59
N PHE A 54 -26.63 -8.62 6.54
CA PHE A 54 -25.97 -7.34 6.84
C PHE A 54 -25.48 -7.28 8.30
N ALA A 55 -26.21 -7.90 9.23
CA ALA A 55 -25.76 -8.04 10.61
C ALA A 55 -24.53 -8.96 10.71
N SER A 56 -24.50 -10.09 9.98
CA SER A 56 -23.34 -10.96 9.86
C SER A 56 -22.12 -10.25 9.27
N VAL A 57 -22.30 -9.40 8.25
CA VAL A 57 -21.22 -8.59 7.66
C VAL A 57 -20.66 -7.60 8.66
N LYS A 58 -21.53 -6.89 9.40
CA LYS A 58 -21.08 -5.98 10.47
C LYS A 58 -20.32 -6.73 11.57
N ALA A 59 -20.80 -7.91 11.96
CA ALA A 59 -20.13 -8.75 12.95
C ALA A 59 -18.76 -9.24 12.47
N TYR A 60 -18.66 -9.66 11.20
CA TYR A 60 -17.40 -10.05 10.56
C TYR A 60 -16.41 -8.88 10.49
N LEU A 61 -16.87 -7.73 10.00
CA LEU A 61 -16.04 -6.52 9.96
C LEU A 61 -15.53 -6.17 11.35
N GLU A 62 -16.37 -6.21 12.38
CA GLU A 62 -15.91 -5.95 13.74
C GLU A 62 -14.88 -6.98 14.23
N LYS A 63 -15.23 -8.27 14.20
CA LYS A 63 -14.51 -9.32 14.93
C LYS A 63 -13.27 -9.83 14.21
N ASP A 64 -13.33 -9.92 12.89
CA ASP A 64 -12.32 -10.60 12.08
C ASP A 64 -11.46 -9.61 11.26
N VAL A 65 -11.98 -8.40 11.03
CA VAL A 65 -11.29 -7.38 10.22
C VAL A 65 -10.77 -6.23 11.09
N LEU A 66 -11.65 -5.43 11.66
CA LEU A 66 -11.29 -4.15 12.28
C LEU A 66 -10.49 -4.34 13.57
N ARG A 67 -10.99 -5.15 14.51
CA ARG A 67 -10.30 -5.35 15.80
C ARG A 67 -8.98 -6.12 15.68
N PRO A 68 -8.86 -7.17 14.84
CA PRO A 68 -7.60 -7.90 14.72
C PRO A 68 -6.54 -7.19 13.87
N LEU A 69 -6.97 -6.43 12.85
CA LEU A 69 -6.04 -5.86 11.87
C LEU A 69 -5.64 -4.42 12.18
N LEU A 70 -6.57 -3.57 12.63
CA LEU A 70 -6.27 -2.15 12.84
C LEU A 70 -5.52 -1.92 14.15
N LYS A 71 -4.42 -1.18 14.06
CA LYS A 71 -3.54 -0.80 15.17
C LYS A 71 -3.19 0.69 15.10
N PRO A 72 -2.74 1.28 16.22
CA PRO A 72 -2.17 2.62 16.19
C PRO A 72 -1.07 2.76 15.13
N GLY A 73 -1.18 3.78 14.28
CA GLY A 73 -0.34 4.02 13.10
C GLY A 73 -1.04 3.73 11.76
N ASP A 74 -2.13 2.96 11.77
CA ASP A 74 -2.84 2.56 10.57
C ASP A 74 -3.80 3.62 10.05
N ARG A 75 -4.29 3.42 8.83
CA ARG A 75 -5.34 4.20 8.18
C ARG A 75 -6.52 3.31 7.86
N PHE A 76 -7.71 3.87 8.01
CA PHE A 76 -8.96 3.19 7.68
C PHE A 76 -9.83 4.10 6.81
N THR A 77 -10.35 3.55 5.72
CA THR A 77 -11.34 4.22 4.86
C THR A 77 -12.52 3.29 4.62
N LEU A 78 -13.73 3.79 4.87
CA LEU A 78 -14.99 3.11 4.59
C LEU A 78 -15.69 3.82 3.44
N ILE A 79 -15.96 3.07 2.39
CA ILE A 79 -16.75 3.48 1.23
C ILE A 79 -18.06 2.70 1.29
N LEU A 80 -19.18 3.41 1.26
CA LEU A 80 -20.50 2.80 1.12
C LEU A 80 -20.96 2.99 -0.32
N PHE A 81 -21.56 1.96 -0.89
CA PHE A 81 -22.11 2.05 -2.24
C PHE A 81 -23.49 1.42 -2.33
N GLY A 82 -24.30 2.01 -3.19
CA GLY A 82 -25.67 1.62 -3.51
C GLY A 82 -26.04 2.32 -4.82
N LYS A 83 -26.87 3.36 -4.74
CA LYS A 83 -27.11 4.29 -5.86
C LYS A 83 -25.86 5.07 -6.25
N GLU A 84 -25.09 5.50 -5.26
CA GLU A 84 -23.87 6.26 -5.43
C GLU A 84 -22.82 5.74 -4.45
N ALA A 85 -21.55 5.76 -4.84
CA ALA A 85 -20.44 5.40 -3.97
C ALA A 85 -19.92 6.65 -3.24
N ARG A 86 -19.81 6.57 -1.91
CA ARG A 86 -19.38 7.68 -1.05
C ARG A 86 -18.46 7.22 0.08
N THR A 87 -17.48 8.05 0.44
CA THR A 87 -16.66 7.83 1.65
C THR A 87 -17.48 8.17 2.89
N ALA A 88 -17.81 7.18 3.70
CA ALA A 88 -18.54 7.37 4.95
C ALA A 88 -17.62 7.66 6.14
N ALA A 89 -16.41 7.10 6.13
CA ALA A 89 -15.40 7.37 7.14
C ALA A 89 -14.01 7.31 6.52
N ALA A 90 -13.12 8.22 6.92
CA ALA A 90 -11.69 8.15 6.65
C ALA A 90 -10.97 8.64 7.89
N ARG A 91 -10.14 7.78 8.49
CA ARG A 91 -9.49 8.05 9.78
C ARG A 91 -8.08 7.48 9.82
N GLU A 92 -7.17 8.22 10.43
CA GLU A 92 -5.92 7.66 10.94
C GLU A 92 -6.18 7.11 12.34
N ILE A 93 -5.65 5.94 12.64
CA ILE A 93 -5.77 5.29 13.93
C ILE A 93 -4.59 5.75 14.78
N ALA A 94 -4.80 6.71 15.67
CA ALA A 94 -3.74 7.19 16.55
C ALA A 94 -3.67 6.35 17.84
N ARG A 95 -4.81 5.79 18.27
CA ARG A 95 -4.98 5.07 19.54
C ARG A 95 -6.12 4.07 19.44
N GLN A 96 -6.21 3.19 20.44
CA GLN A 96 -7.18 2.10 20.43
C GLN A 96 -8.64 2.60 20.39
N GLU A 97 -8.94 3.74 21.01
CA GLU A 97 -10.30 4.29 20.99
C GLU A 97 -10.75 4.75 19.59
N ASP A 98 -9.80 5.02 18.68
CA ASP A 98 -10.14 5.34 17.29
C ASP A 98 -10.65 4.09 16.57
N VAL A 99 -10.14 2.90 16.92
CA VAL A 99 -10.67 1.62 16.43
C VAL A 99 -12.10 1.42 16.92
N ASP A 100 -12.37 1.71 18.20
CA ASP A 100 -13.73 1.61 18.74
C ASP A 100 -14.70 2.59 18.07
N ALA A 101 -14.23 3.80 17.73
CA ALA A 101 -15.02 4.77 16.98
C ALA A 101 -15.33 4.28 15.55
N VAL A 102 -14.36 3.63 14.89
CA VAL A 102 -14.57 2.99 13.58
C VAL A 102 -15.59 1.85 13.69
N VAL A 103 -15.45 0.96 14.68
CA VAL A 103 -16.40 -0.14 14.90
C VAL A 103 -17.81 0.40 15.17
N ALA A 104 -17.95 1.42 16.01
CA ALA A 104 -19.24 2.05 16.28
C ALA A 104 -19.87 2.65 15.00
N SER A 105 -19.05 3.25 14.13
CA SER A 105 -19.53 3.80 12.85
C SER A 105 -20.07 2.70 11.92
N VAL A 106 -19.41 1.53 11.88
CA VAL A 106 -19.86 0.37 11.10
C VAL A 106 -21.14 -0.23 11.70
N ALA A 107 -21.22 -0.34 13.03
CA ALA A 107 -22.39 -0.87 13.72
C ALA A 107 -23.67 -0.06 13.43
N ALA A 108 -23.54 1.27 13.32
CA ALA A 108 -24.62 2.21 13.05
C ALA A 108 -25.14 2.20 11.60
N LEU A 109 -24.43 1.53 10.67
CA LEU A 109 -24.84 1.48 9.27
C LEU A 109 -26.17 0.75 9.10
N ARG A 110 -26.88 1.19 8.05
CA ARG A 110 -28.10 0.59 7.54
C ARG A 110 -27.92 0.35 6.04
N ALA A 111 -28.44 -0.77 5.59
CA ALA A 111 -28.63 -1.03 4.17
C ALA A 111 -30.06 -0.61 3.83
N ASP A 112 -30.21 0.44 3.04
CA ASP A 112 -31.49 1.02 2.68
C ASP A 112 -31.52 1.62 1.27
N ASP A 113 -30.46 1.38 0.48
CA ASP A 113 -30.37 1.92 -0.87
C ASP A 113 -31.10 1.06 -1.90
N GLY A 114 -31.81 1.66 -2.85
CA GLY A 114 -32.61 0.93 -3.83
C GLY A 114 -31.82 0.35 -5.02
N TYR A 115 -30.52 0.58 -5.08
CA TYR A 115 -29.65 0.31 -6.22
C TYR A 115 -28.32 -0.28 -5.78
N THR A 116 -27.62 -0.94 -6.71
CA THR A 116 -26.28 -1.51 -6.52
C THR A 116 -25.40 -1.15 -7.71
N ASP A 117 -24.61 -0.08 -7.61
CA ASP A 117 -23.70 0.37 -8.66
C ASP A 117 -22.25 -0.08 -8.37
N LEU A 118 -21.93 -1.29 -8.82
CA LEU A 118 -20.59 -1.87 -8.64
C LEU A 118 -19.52 -1.12 -9.44
N GLY A 119 -19.89 -0.56 -10.60
CA GLY A 119 -18.96 0.20 -11.43
C GLY A 119 -18.55 1.51 -10.76
N ALA A 120 -19.52 2.27 -10.24
CA ALA A 120 -19.24 3.48 -9.48
C ALA A 120 -18.48 3.17 -8.18
N ALA A 121 -18.78 2.04 -7.53
CA ALA A 121 -18.05 1.58 -6.35
C ALA A 121 -16.56 1.32 -6.65
N LEU A 122 -16.25 0.65 -7.76
CA LEU A 122 -14.87 0.38 -8.18
C LEU A 122 -14.13 1.67 -8.53
N GLU A 123 -14.79 2.64 -9.16
CA GLU A 123 -14.20 3.96 -9.45
C GLU A 123 -13.97 4.79 -8.18
N ALA A 124 -14.90 4.76 -7.23
CA ALA A 124 -14.73 5.40 -5.94
C ALA A 124 -13.57 4.77 -5.15
N LEU A 125 -13.41 3.45 -5.25
CA LEU A 125 -12.29 2.72 -4.66
C LEU A 125 -10.95 3.17 -5.26
N ASP A 126 -10.85 3.24 -6.60
CA ASP A 126 -9.66 3.75 -7.31
C ASP A 126 -9.33 5.20 -6.91
N SER A 127 -10.36 6.04 -6.78
CA SER A 127 -10.24 7.46 -6.43
C SER A 127 -9.82 7.67 -4.98
N ALA A 128 -10.44 6.96 -4.03
CA ALA A 128 -10.11 7.04 -2.61
C ALA A 128 -8.66 6.65 -2.36
N MET A 129 -8.11 5.76 -3.17
CA MET A 129 -6.77 5.26 -3.00
C MET A 129 -5.72 5.98 -3.87
N ALA A 130 -6.11 6.77 -4.88
CA ALA A 130 -5.18 7.53 -5.73
C ALA A 130 -4.15 8.41 -4.97
N PRO A 131 -4.49 9.09 -3.85
CA PRO A 131 -3.54 9.91 -3.09
C PRO A 131 -2.48 9.11 -2.32
N ARG A 132 -2.59 7.77 -2.24
CA ARG A 132 -1.93 6.93 -1.23
C ARG A 132 -0.75 6.12 -1.76
N SER A 133 -0.20 6.53 -2.90
CA SER A 133 0.87 5.81 -3.63
C SER A 133 2.30 6.19 -3.22
N ASP A 134 2.48 6.81 -2.05
CA ASP A 134 3.79 7.25 -1.53
C ASP A 134 4.66 6.09 -0.99
N GLY A 135 4.09 4.89 -0.89
CA GLY A 135 4.80 3.70 -0.41
C GLY A 135 5.01 3.67 1.11
N LEU A 136 4.47 4.64 1.85
CA LEU A 136 4.59 4.70 3.32
C LEU A 136 3.71 3.64 3.99
N TYR A 137 2.58 3.31 3.36
CA TYR A 137 1.60 2.37 3.89
C TYR A 137 1.56 1.07 3.07
N ARG A 138 1.15 0.04 3.78
CA ARG A 138 0.76 -1.25 3.24
C ARG A 138 -0.74 -1.19 2.92
N THR A 139 -1.13 -1.06 1.65
CA THR A 139 -2.54 -0.89 1.29
C THR A 139 -3.25 -2.24 1.16
N ALA A 140 -4.46 -2.32 1.73
CA ALA A 140 -5.36 -3.47 1.64
C ALA A 140 -6.76 -3.01 1.27
N SER A 141 -7.43 -3.71 0.35
CA SER A 141 -8.81 -3.38 -0.04
C SER A 141 -9.74 -4.57 0.07
N ILE A 142 -10.86 -4.37 0.76
CA ILE A 142 -11.94 -5.35 0.93
C ILE A 142 -13.17 -4.81 0.22
N PHE A 143 -13.81 -5.65 -0.59
CA PHE A 143 -15.03 -5.32 -1.33
C PHE A 143 -16.11 -6.34 -0.95
N ILE A 144 -17.22 -5.89 -0.36
CA ILE A 144 -18.28 -6.77 0.14
C ILE A 144 -19.59 -6.43 -0.58
N THR A 145 -20.22 -7.42 -1.21
CA THR A 145 -21.51 -7.27 -1.91
C THR A 145 -22.32 -8.58 -1.87
N ASP A 146 -23.64 -8.47 -1.83
CA ASP A 146 -24.58 -9.60 -1.99
C ASP A 146 -25.27 -9.62 -3.35
N GLY A 147 -24.95 -8.66 -4.20
CA GLY A 147 -25.83 -8.26 -5.28
C GLY A 147 -25.27 -8.48 -6.67
N LYS A 148 -26.19 -8.40 -7.63
CA LYS A 148 -25.88 -8.10 -9.02
C LYS A 148 -25.83 -6.59 -9.21
N ASN A 149 -25.08 -6.15 -10.19
CA ASN A 149 -25.03 -4.76 -10.60
C ASN A 149 -26.42 -4.31 -11.08
N ALA A 150 -27.06 -3.46 -10.29
CA ALA A 150 -28.34 -2.83 -10.55
C ALA A 150 -28.22 -1.31 -10.32
N PRO A 151 -27.39 -0.61 -11.12
CA PRO A 151 -27.13 0.81 -10.96
C PRO A 151 -28.39 1.65 -11.29
N PRO A 152 -28.45 2.92 -10.85
CA PRO A 152 -29.56 3.81 -11.18
C PRO A 152 -29.51 4.27 -12.66
N PRO A 153 -30.65 4.70 -13.26
CA PRO A 153 -30.72 5.17 -14.65
C PRO A 153 -29.74 6.29 -15.06
N GLY A 154 -29.17 7.02 -14.10
CA GLY A 154 -28.18 8.08 -14.35
C GLY A 154 -26.72 7.61 -14.29
N SER A 155 -26.46 6.34 -13.95
CA SER A 155 -25.11 5.81 -13.82
C SER A 155 -24.47 5.56 -15.19
N PRO A 156 -23.14 5.81 -15.34
CA PRO A 156 -22.37 5.38 -16.51
C PRO A 156 -22.38 3.86 -16.75
N PHE A 157 -22.81 3.08 -15.75
CA PHE A 157 -22.87 1.61 -15.78
C PHE A 157 -24.31 1.09 -15.97
N PHE A 158 -25.29 1.97 -16.14
CA PHE A 158 -26.69 1.57 -16.34
C PHE A 158 -26.89 0.74 -17.60
N GLY A 159 -27.53 -0.43 -17.44
CA GLY A 159 -27.83 -1.35 -18.55
C GLY A 159 -26.59 -1.99 -19.18
N LYS A 160 -25.44 -1.92 -18.53
CA LYS A 160 -24.18 -2.47 -19.04
C LYS A 160 -23.82 -3.79 -18.38
N ASP A 161 -23.23 -4.66 -19.17
CA ASP A 161 -22.55 -5.86 -18.69
C ASP A 161 -21.13 -5.50 -18.24
N LEU A 162 -20.86 -5.61 -16.95
CA LEU A 162 -19.57 -5.26 -16.36
C LEU A 162 -18.43 -6.17 -16.84
N SER A 163 -18.73 -7.40 -17.26
CA SER A 163 -17.71 -8.35 -17.71
C SER A 163 -17.00 -7.91 -19.00
N VAL A 164 -17.64 -7.03 -19.78
CA VAL A 164 -17.15 -6.53 -21.08
C VAL A 164 -17.01 -5.01 -21.11
N ASP A 165 -17.35 -4.29 -20.05
CA ASP A 165 -17.25 -2.83 -20.01
C ASP A 165 -15.79 -2.37 -19.80
N GLU A 166 -15.24 -1.66 -20.78
CA GLU A 166 -13.86 -1.17 -20.75
C GLU A 166 -13.58 -0.12 -19.66
N ARG A 167 -14.61 0.61 -19.22
CA ARG A 167 -14.45 1.60 -18.13
C ARG A 167 -14.29 0.86 -16.80
N PHE A 168 -15.09 -0.17 -16.57
CA PHE A 168 -15.00 -1.07 -15.44
C PHE A 168 -13.66 -1.82 -15.41
N ALA A 169 -13.31 -2.49 -16.52
CA ALA A 169 -12.02 -3.17 -16.65
C ALA A 169 -10.84 -2.19 -16.52
N GLY A 170 -10.98 -0.97 -17.06
CA GLY A 170 -10.00 0.09 -16.93
C GLY A 170 -9.76 0.53 -15.49
N ALA A 171 -10.81 0.64 -14.68
CA ALA A 171 -10.71 0.92 -13.25
C ALA A 171 -10.01 -0.23 -12.51
N GLY A 172 -10.40 -1.47 -12.79
CA GLY A 172 -9.78 -2.64 -12.19
C GLY A 172 -8.28 -2.77 -12.52
N ARG A 173 -7.89 -2.53 -13.78
CA ARG A 173 -6.48 -2.46 -14.18
C ARG A 173 -5.70 -1.34 -13.49
N ARG A 174 -6.31 -0.18 -13.23
CA ARG A 174 -5.65 0.92 -12.49
C ARG A 174 -5.39 0.53 -11.05
N ILE A 175 -6.34 -0.14 -10.40
CA ILE A 175 -6.21 -0.69 -9.05
C ILE A 175 -5.09 -1.76 -9.02
N ALA A 176 -5.14 -2.73 -9.93
CA ALA A 176 -4.15 -3.82 -10.00
C ALA A 176 -2.72 -3.29 -10.22
N ARG A 177 -2.53 -2.31 -11.11
CA ARG A 177 -1.21 -1.69 -11.36
C ARG A 177 -0.61 -0.99 -10.14
N LYS A 178 -1.45 -0.56 -9.20
CA LYS A 178 -0.99 0.04 -7.93
C LYS A 178 -0.59 -1.03 -6.91
N GLY A 179 -0.63 -2.31 -7.29
CA GLY A 179 -0.32 -3.46 -6.45
C GLY A 179 -1.45 -3.83 -5.50
N TRP A 180 -2.65 -3.29 -5.73
CA TRP A 180 -3.78 -3.53 -4.85
C TRP A 180 -4.56 -4.74 -5.31
N ILE A 181 -5.00 -5.49 -4.33
CA ILE A 181 -5.58 -6.79 -4.50
C ILE A 181 -6.91 -6.76 -3.74
N LEU A 182 -8.02 -7.05 -4.42
CA LEU A 182 -9.33 -7.03 -3.78
C LEU A 182 -9.58 -8.36 -3.09
N TYR A 183 -10.07 -8.26 -1.86
CA TYR A 183 -10.76 -9.36 -1.22
C TYR A 183 -12.25 -9.18 -1.45
N VAL A 184 -12.83 -9.93 -2.38
CA VAL A 184 -14.22 -9.79 -2.78
C VAL A 184 -15.07 -10.82 -2.04
N VAL A 185 -15.98 -10.35 -1.20
CA VAL A 185 -16.97 -11.20 -0.55
C VAL A 185 -18.27 -11.11 -1.34
N GLY A 186 -18.65 -12.23 -1.96
CA GLY A 186 -19.96 -12.41 -2.59
C GLY A 186 -20.90 -13.13 -1.62
N LEU A 187 -22.00 -12.49 -1.25
CA LEU A 187 -23.00 -13.06 -0.34
C LEU A 187 -24.20 -13.60 -1.16
N GLY A 188 -24.43 -14.89 -1.12
CA GLY A 188 -25.50 -15.55 -1.89
C GLY A 188 -25.02 -16.30 -3.13
N ALA A 189 -25.96 -16.97 -3.80
CA ALA A 189 -25.66 -17.89 -4.90
C ALA A 189 -25.52 -17.20 -6.27
N GLU A 190 -26.03 -15.97 -6.43
CA GLU A 190 -25.97 -15.22 -7.68
C GLU A 190 -25.49 -13.79 -7.41
N THR A 191 -24.18 -13.55 -7.55
CA THR A 191 -23.56 -12.23 -7.35
C THR A 191 -22.64 -11.90 -8.51
N ASP A 192 -22.39 -10.60 -8.73
CA ASP A 192 -21.39 -10.13 -9.69
C ASP A 192 -19.99 -10.00 -9.05
N ALA A 193 -19.80 -10.57 -7.84
CA ALA A 193 -18.50 -10.65 -7.18
C ALA A 193 -17.40 -11.27 -8.07
N PRO A 194 -17.66 -12.32 -8.88
CA PRO A 194 -16.66 -12.83 -9.81
C PRO A 194 -16.23 -11.81 -10.88
N ALA A 195 -17.15 -10.97 -11.36
CA ALA A 195 -16.82 -9.92 -12.34
C ALA A 195 -15.93 -8.84 -11.70
N VAL A 196 -16.21 -8.45 -10.45
CA VAL A 196 -15.38 -7.50 -9.69
C VAL A 196 -13.98 -8.05 -9.47
N ALA A 197 -13.86 -9.31 -9.04
CA ALA A 197 -12.56 -9.93 -8.83
C ALA A 197 -11.79 -10.14 -10.14
N ALA A 198 -12.47 -10.51 -11.23
CA ALA A 198 -11.84 -10.65 -12.55
C ALA A 198 -11.31 -9.32 -13.10
N ALA A 199 -11.93 -8.19 -12.75
CA ALA A 199 -11.48 -6.87 -13.18
C ALA A 199 -10.15 -6.46 -12.53
N VAL A 200 -9.83 -6.99 -11.34
CA VAL A 200 -8.60 -6.67 -10.60
C VAL A 200 -7.74 -7.92 -10.47
N GLU A 201 -6.67 -7.98 -11.26
CA GLU A 201 -5.72 -9.09 -11.26
C GLU A 201 -5.17 -9.38 -9.84
N GLY A 202 -5.18 -10.66 -9.45
CA GLY A 202 -4.69 -11.12 -8.15
C GLY A 202 -5.73 -11.09 -7.03
N SER A 203 -6.97 -10.66 -7.31
CA SER A 203 -8.08 -10.66 -6.34
C SER A 203 -8.53 -12.07 -5.96
N VAL A 204 -9.04 -12.20 -4.74
CA VAL A 204 -9.59 -13.44 -4.17
C VAL A 204 -11.05 -13.23 -3.92
N ILE A 205 -11.83 -14.22 -4.34
CA ILE A 205 -13.27 -14.28 -4.10
C ILE A 205 -13.51 -15.20 -2.92
N VAL A 206 -14.36 -14.76 -2.02
CA VAL A 206 -14.95 -15.59 -0.97
C VAL A 206 -16.44 -15.59 -1.16
N GLU A 207 -16.96 -16.75 -1.53
CA GLU A 207 -18.39 -16.97 -1.64
C GLU A 207 -18.92 -17.39 -0.26
N ALA A 208 -19.82 -16.57 0.28
CA ALA A 208 -20.52 -16.84 1.50
C ALA A 208 -22.00 -17.09 1.16
N PRO A 209 -22.62 -18.17 1.65
CA PRO A 209 -24.03 -18.43 1.37
C PRO A 209 -24.92 -17.32 1.95
N ALA A 210 -26.09 -17.08 1.35
CA ALA A 210 -27.04 -16.06 1.81
C ALA A 210 -27.64 -16.33 3.20
N SER A 211 -27.37 -17.50 3.80
CA SER A 211 -27.81 -17.81 5.16
C SER A 211 -26.88 -17.13 6.18
N PRO A 212 -27.39 -16.33 7.14
CA PRO A 212 -26.57 -15.54 8.07
C PRO A 212 -25.53 -16.33 8.86
N GLY A 213 -25.90 -17.53 9.33
CA GLY A 213 -25.00 -18.40 10.10
C GLY A 213 -23.88 -19.00 9.23
N ALA A 214 -24.20 -19.40 8.01
CA ALA A 214 -23.22 -19.97 7.09
C ALA A 214 -22.37 -18.88 6.41
N ALA A 215 -22.91 -17.68 6.20
CA ALA A 215 -22.14 -16.50 5.79
C ALA A 215 -21.08 -16.14 6.83
N SER A 216 -21.46 -16.09 8.11
CA SER A 216 -20.51 -15.84 9.19
C SER A 216 -19.43 -16.92 9.28
N SER A 217 -19.77 -18.19 9.10
CA SER A 217 -18.79 -19.28 9.08
C SER A 217 -17.85 -19.22 7.88
N ALA A 218 -18.35 -18.94 6.68
CA ALA A 218 -17.54 -18.81 5.47
C ALA A 218 -16.59 -17.61 5.55
N LEU A 219 -17.08 -16.48 6.07
CA LEU A 219 -16.30 -15.28 6.33
C LEU A 219 -15.21 -15.49 7.38
N ALA A 220 -15.52 -16.21 8.47
CA ALA A 220 -14.54 -16.54 9.52
C ALA A 220 -13.52 -17.61 9.07
N ALA A 221 -13.92 -18.53 8.19
CA ALA A 221 -13.03 -19.56 7.66
C ALA A 221 -12.07 -19.00 6.59
N ALA A 222 -12.37 -17.85 6.02
CA ALA A 222 -11.53 -17.24 5.02
C ALA A 222 -10.31 -16.56 5.68
N PRO A 223 -9.08 -16.92 5.30
CA PRO A 223 -7.88 -16.45 5.97
C PRO A 223 -7.49 -15.05 5.51
N LEU A 224 -8.36 -14.05 5.75
CA LEU A 224 -8.13 -12.66 5.38
C LEU A 224 -6.80 -12.15 5.93
N GLY A 225 -6.44 -12.53 7.17
CA GLY A 225 -5.14 -12.18 7.76
C GLY A 225 -3.95 -12.69 6.93
N THR A 226 -3.97 -13.95 6.52
CA THR A 226 -2.92 -14.56 5.69
C THR A 226 -2.91 -13.96 4.29
N TYR A 227 -4.08 -13.79 3.68
CA TYR A 227 -4.21 -13.18 2.36
C TYR A 227 -3.69 -11.75 2.36
N LEU A 228 -4.07 -10.94 3.35
CA LEU A 228 -3.53 -9.60 3.50
C LEU A 228 -2.01 -9.66 3.68
N ALA A 229 -1.48 -10.56 4.51
CA ALA A 229 -0.04 -10.74 4.70
C ALA A 229 0.70 -11.15 3.40
N GLU A 230 0.13 -12.02 2.58
CA GLU A 230 0.74 -12.45 1.31
C GLU A 230 0.65 -11.36 0.24
N THR A 231 -0.54 -10.77 0.06
CA THR A 231 -0.83 -9.79 -0.99
C THR A 231 0.03 -8.56 -0.90
N ALA A 232 0.21 -8.00 0.30
CA ALA A 232 1.08 -6.85 0.40
C ALA A 232 2.57 -7.19 0.53
N THR A 233 2.95 -8.46 0.76
CA THR A 233 4.34 -8.89 0.48
C THR A 233 4.56 -8.89 -1.04
N ALA A 234 3.62 -9.42 -1.80
CA ALA A 234 3.67 -9.40 -3.27
C ALA A 234 3.58 -7.96 -3.84
N ALA A 235 2.83 -7.06 -3.21
CA ALA A 235 2.79 -5.65 -3.59
C ALA A 235 4.13 -4.95 -3.29
N GLU A 236 4.78 -5.29 -2.16
CA GLU A 236 6.11 -4.80 -1.80
C GLU A 236 7.19 -5.25 -2.77
N GLU A 237 7.19 -6.54 -3.15
CA GLU A 237 8.12 -7.08 -4.14
C GLU A 237 7.92 -6.44 -5.53
N ARG A 238 6.67 -6.18 -5.93
CA ARG A 238 6.36 -5.46 -7.19
C ARG A 238 6.80 -4.00 -7.12
N ALA A 239 6.58 -3.31 -6.01
CA ALA A 239 7.04 -1.93 -5.84
C ALA A 239 8.57 -1.85 -5.84
N ALA A 240 9.25 -2.79 -5.16
CA ALA A 240 10.72 -2.87 -5.10
C ALA A 240 11.34 -3.21 -6.47
N SER A 241 10.72 -4.11 -7.24
CA SER A 241 11.17 -4.44 -8.60
C SER A 241 10.89 -3.32 -9.60
N ALA A 242 9.78 -2.60 -9.48
CA ALA A 242 9.52 -1.41 -10.29
C ALA A 242 10.51 -0.27 -10.00
N ALA A 243 10.85 -0.05 -8.72
CA ALA A 243 11.85 0.94 -8.33
C ALA A 243 13.27 0.59 -8.83
N SER A 244 13.64 -0.70 -8.80
CA SER A 244 14.94 -1.15 -9.31
C SER A 244 15.02 -1.10 -10.85
N ALA A 245 13.91 -1.30 -11.54
CA ALA A 245 13.81 -1.14 -13.00
C ALA A 245 13.84 0.33 -13.45
N ALA A 246 13.38 1.27 -12.61
CA ALA A 246 13.41 2.71 -12.90
C ALA A 246 14.80 3.36 -12.69
N ALA A 247 15.65 2.80 -11.81
CA ALA A 247 16.99 3.30 -11.52
C ALA A 247 17.94 3.38 -12.75
N PRO A 248 18.03 2.37 -13.66
CA PRO A 248 18.86 2.48 -14.85
C PRO A 248 18.31 3.46 -15.90
N ALA A 249 17.00 3.69 -15.95
CA ALA A 249 16.39 4.65 -16.88
C ALA A 249 16.66 6.11 -16.49
N ALA A 250 16.64 6.42 -15.18
CA ALA A 250 17.03 7.74 -14.67
C ALA A 250 18.54 8.02 -14.85
N ALA A 251 19.39 7.00 -14.66
CA ALA A 251 20.83 7.10 -14.90
C ALA A 251 21.18 7.30 -16.40
N ALA A 252 20.44 6.65 -17.30
CA ALA A 252 20.60 6.83 -18.75
C ALA A 252 20.14 8.22 -19.22
N ALA A 253 19.05 8.75 -18.65
CA ALA A 253 18.59 10.11 -18.93
C ALA A 253 19.56 11.19 -18.43
N ALA A 254 20.21 10.98 -17.28
CA ALA A 254 21.25 11.86 -16.76
C ALA A 254 22.54 11.83 -17.61
N ALA A 255 22.87 10.70 -18.23
CA ALA A 255 24.02 10.57 -19.13
C ALA A 255 23.78 11.20 -20.52
N ALA A 256 22.52 11.33 -20.96
CA ALA A 256 22.16 11.95 -22.24
C ALA A 256 22.06 13.50 -22.17
N GLY A 257 22.14 14.09 -20.98
CA GLY A 257 22.00 15.53 -20.74
C GLY A 257 23.32 16.27 -20.50
N SER A 258 24.35 16.06 -21.34
CA SER A 258 25.51 16.97 -21.40
C SER A 258 25.42 17.83 -22.66
N PRO A 259 25.05 19.13 -22.57
CA PRO A 259 25.17 20.03 -23.70
C PRO A 259 26.64 20.44 -23.83
N ALA A 260 27.27 19.98 -24.90
CA ALA A 260 28.53 20.52 -25.37
C ALA A 260 28.29 21.92 -25.98
N GLY A 261 28.99 22.93 -25.45
CA GLY A 261 29.44 24.09 -26.21
C GLY A 261 28.45 25.24 -26.39
N GLY A 262 28.69 26.35 -25.68
CA GLY A 262 28.02 27.62 -25.95
C GLY A 262 28.53 28.75 -25.06
N THR A 263 29.75 29.24 -25.32
CA THR A 263 30.25 30.49 -24.75
C THR A 263 29.47 31.67 -25.33
N GLY A 264 28.58 32.26 -24.53
CA GLY A 264 27.90 33.52 -24.82
C GLY A 264 27.74 34.31 -23.53
N ALA A 265 28.43 35.44 -23.45
CA ALA A 265 28.43 36.33 -22.29
C ALA A 265 27.13 37.12 -22.16
N GLY A 266 26.68 37.33 -20.92
CA GLY A 266 25.79 38.43 -20.54
C GLY A 266 24.54 37.99 -19.76
N GLY A 267 24.35 38.59 -18.57
CA GLY A 267 23.01 38.69 -17.95
C GLY A 267 22.85 38.02 -16.60
N ILE A 268 23.21 38.76 -15.54
CA ILE A 268 22.81 38.57 -14.14
C ILE A 268 21.29 38.49 -13.96
N GLY A 269 20.83 37.48 -13.22
CA GLY A 269 19.43 37.27 -12.84
C GLY A 269 19.27 36.16 -11.80
N SER A 270 19.71 36.44 -10.57
CA SER A 270 19.63 35.59 -9.39
C SER A 270 18.19 35.54 -8.85
N TRP A 271 17.52 34.37 -8.78
CA TRP A 271 16.56 34.00 -7.71
C TRP A 271 16.52 32.47 -7.49
N GLY A 272 17.23 32.06 -6.43
CA GLY A 272 17.05 30.90 -5.53
C GLY A 272 16.37 29.60 -5.97
N ILE A 273 17.19 28.56 -6.23
CA ILE A 273 16.91 27.16 -5.85
C ILE A 273 18.24 26.54 -5.41
N GLY A 274 18.56 26.70 -4.12
CA GLY A 274 19.82 26.29 -3.52
C GLY A 274 19.73 24.97 -2.73
N TRP A 275 20.62 24.05 -3.09
CA TRP A 275 21.65 23.53 -2.16
C TRP A 275 21.36 22.39 -1.17
N TRP A 276 20.33 21.56 -1.36
CA TRP A 276 20.12 20.38 -0.47
C TRP A 276 20.48 19.01 -1.06
N LEU A 277 20.89 18.90 -2.33
CA LEU A 277 21.16 17.59 -2.97
C LEU A 277 22.64 17.21 -3.11
N PHE A 278 23.60 18.08 -2.77
CA PHE A 278 25.03 17.78 -2.99
C PHE A 278 25.79 17.28 -1.77
N SER A 279 25.19 17.24 -0.58
CA SER A 279 25.89 16.82 0.65
C SER A 279 26.00 15.28 0.78
N GLY A 280 25.09 14.50 0.18
CA GLY A 280 25.10 13.04 0.29
C GLY A 280 26.14 12.35 -0.60
N ALA A 281 26.33 12.84 -1.83
CA ALA A 281 27.25 12.24 -2.80
C ALA A 281 28.74 12.43 -2.41
N ALA A 282 29.06 13.55 -1.77
CA ALA A 282 30.42 13.84 -1.31
C ALA A 282 30.89 12.90 -0.18
N VAL A 283 29.97 12.48 0.71
CA VAL A 283 30.28 11.56 1.83
C VAL A 283 30.53 10.14 1.32
N ILE A 284 29.77 9.69 0.32
CA ILE A 284 29.94 8.36 -0.29
C ILE A 284 31.25 8.28 -1.11
N ALA A 285 31.60 9.35 -1.83
CA ALA A 285 32.86 9.42 -2.58
C ALA A 285 34.09 9.42 -1.66
N ALA A 286 34.03 10.10 -0.51
CA ALA A 286 35.10 10.10 0.48
C ALA A 286 35.31 8.72 1.14
N ALA A 287 34.22 8.01 1.44
CA ALA A 287 34.26 6.66 2.02
C ALA A 287 34.85 5.62 1.04
N LEU A 288 34.47 5.68 -0.23
CA LEU A 288 35.02 4.80 -1.27
C LEU A 288 36.50 5.11 -1.58
N GLY A 289 36.89 6.39 -1.55
CA GLY A 289 38.28 6.82 -1.72
C GLY A 289 39.21 6.26 -0.62
N ALA A 290 38.78 6.29 0.64
CA ALA A 290 39.56 5.76 1.76
C ALA A 290 39.75 4.23 1.67
N ILE A 291 38.72 3.50 1.24
CA ILE A 291 38.77 2.03 1.07
C ILE A 291 39.71 1.63 -0.08
N LEU A 292 39.72 2.38 -1.18
CA LEU A 292 40.61 2.13 -2.33
C LEU A 292 42.08 2.44 -2.03
N VAL A 293 42.36 3.48 -1.24
CA VAL A 293 43.73 3.81 -0.78
C VAL A 293 44.26 2.77 0.21
N ALA A 294 43.39 2.24 1.09
CA ALA A 294 43.76 1.16 2.01
C ALA A 294 44.07 -0.16 1.28
N ARG A 295 43.31 -0.49 0.22
CA ARG A 295 43.55 -1.70 -0.60
C ARG A 295 44.84 -1.62 -1.42
N ARG A 296 45.19 -0.44 -1.98
CA ARG A 296 46.43 -0.26 -2.76
C ARG A 296 47.70 -0.35 -1.91
N ARG A 297 47.66 0.03 -0.63
CA ARG A 297 48.83 -0.11 0.27
C ARG A 297 49.13 -1.56 0.66
N LYS A 298 48.12 -2.44 0.72
CA LYS A 298 48.30 -3.85 1.08
C LYS A 298 48.88 -4.71 -0.05
N SER A 299 48.81 -4.25 -1.30
CA SER A 299 49.32 -4.98 -2.48
C SER A 299 50.81 -4.75 -2.80
N LYS A 300 51.46 -3.72 -2.22
CA LYS A 300 52.88 -3.42 -2.50
C LYS A 300 53.88 -4.03 -1.50
N GLY A 301 53.42 -4.89 -0.59
CA GLY A 301 54.26 -5.48 0.48
C GLY A 301 54.59 -6.96 0.32
N SER A 302 54.19 -7.63 -0.77
CA SER A 302 54.54 -9.03 -1.01
C SER A 302 55.54 -9.13 -2.16
N LYS A 303 56.83 -9.17 -1.81
CA LYS A 303 57.84 -9.87 -2.61
C LYS A 303 58.21 -11.13 -1.84
N PRO A 304 58.36 -12.30 -2.50
CA PRO A 304 59.27 -13.32 -1.99
C PRO A 304 60.72 -12.80 -1.99
#